data_AF-A0A7S4VH97-F1
#
_entry.id   AF-A0A7S4VH97-F1
#
_cell.length_a   1.000
_cell.length_b   1.000
_cell.length_c   1.000
_cell.angle_alpha   90.00
_cell.angle_beta   90.00
_cell.angle_gamma   90.00
#
_symmetry.space_group_name_H-M   'P 1'
#
loop_
_entity.id
_entity.type
_entity.pdbx_description
1 polymer ?
#
loop_
_entity_poly.entity_id
_entity_poly.type
_entity_poly.pdbx_seq_one_letter_code
_entity_poly.pdbx_strand_id
1 'polypeptide(L)'
;EQLAQDPSAMAGAARAAARAAVLAAALPQMPPLRDVELLFAVARHLAEPVLGNSCSSALPAPRAVSSLRAWPARGLVQVTYADGPQPSEHFAVRPAAAADGTAAPAVERLGGAADVAALPREPEVGDVGEAAAAARSAMEVLLAGLEWLHADVFGEWDVHRRLAHAEAEMFGAKGVEEVLSFKRRFLTVFPAYDVPFVSVDAANRVVVCEFTCLVPGKEGRGTDFIFFDADLRVRNVTAVRHSRSEPWR
;
A
#
# COMPACT_ATOMS: atom_id res chain seq x y z
N GLU A 1 8.41 -20.35 48.50
CA GLU A 1 8.51 -19.34 47.42
C GLU A 1 9.21 -19.95 46.21
N GLN A 2 8.45 -20.51 45.28
CA GLN A 2 8.92 -20.82 43.93
C GLN A 2 7.70 -20.61 43.03
N LEU A 3 7.56 -19.38 42.53
CA LEU A 3 6.63 -19.09 41.43
C LEU A 3 7.15 -19.85 40.21
N ALA A 4 6.45 -20.91 39.83
CA ALA A 4 6.61 -21.56 38.54
C ALA A 4 6.42 -20.50 37.44
N GLN A 5 7.52 -20.16 36.76
CA GLN A 5 7.48 -19.25 35.62
C GLN A 5 6.75 -19.95 34.47
N ASP A 6 5.67 -19.33 34.01
CA ASP A 6 4.84 -19.83 32.91
C ASP A 6 5.68 -19.88 31.61
N PRO A 7 5.93 -21.07 31.05
CA PRO A 7 6.73 -21.22 29.82
C PRO A 7 6.12 -20.51 28.61
N SER A 8 4.81 -20.24 28.62
CA SER A 8 4.11 -19.44 27.59
C SER A 8 4.58 -17.97 27.59
N ALA A 9 4.74 -17.38 28.79
CA ALA A 9 5.19 -16.00 28.94
C ALA A 9 6.66 -15.82 28.53
N MET A 10 7.51 -16.82 28.80
CA MET A 10 8.90 -16.83 28.36
C MET A 10 9.05 -16.93 26.84
N ALA A 11 8.20 -17.73 26.18
CA ALA A 11 8.16 -17.82 24.72
C ALA A 11 7.69 -16.50 24.07
N GLY A 12 6.72 -15.81 24.68
CA GLY A 12 6.27 -14.49 24.23
C GLY A 12 7.35 -13.41 24.33
N ALA A 13 8.07 -13.36 25.46
CA ALA A 13 9.17 -12.42 25.68
C ALA A 13 10.36 -12.67 24.74
N ALA A 14 10.72 -13.94 24.50
CA ALA A 14 11.77 -14.31 23.56
C ALA A 14 11.43 -13.91 22.11
N ARG A 15 10.17 -14.05 21.70
CA ARG A 15 9.69 -13.60 20.38
C ARG A 15 9.65 -12.07 20.24
N ALA A 16 9.25 -11.36 21.28
CA ALA A 16 9.30 -9.90 21.31
C ALA A 16 10.75 -9.38 21.21
N ALA A 17 11.68 -10.03 21.92
CA ALA A 17 13.10 -9.73 21.86
C ALA A 17 13.72 -10.05 20.48
N ALA A 18 13.34 -11.18 19.87
CA ALA A 18 13.75 -11.53 18.51
C ALA A 18 13.23 -10.53 17.47
N ARG A 19 11.97 -10.08 17.60
CA ARG A 19 11.41 -9.00 16.78
C ARG A 19 12.17 -7.68 16.96
N ALA A 20 12.48 -7.30 18.19
CA ALA A 20 13.24 -6.08 18.49
C ALA A 20 14.69 -6.16 17.95
N ALA A 21 15.32 -7.33 18.02
CA ALA A 21 16.67 -7.54 17.50
C ALA A 21 16.73 -7.51 15.97
N VAL A 22 15.73 -8.08 15.28
CA VAL A 22 15.61 -7.99 13.81
C VAL A 22 15.39 -6.54 13.37
N LEU A 23 14.58 -5.77 14.12
CA LEU A 23 14.39 -4.33 13.88
C LEU A 23 15.68 -3.51 14.10
N ALA A 24 16.51 -3.91 15.07
CA ALA A 24 17.76 -3.21 15.39
C ALA A 24 18.93 -3.54 14.44
N ALA A 25 18.94 -4.75 13.86
CA ALA A 25 20.04 -5.23 13.00
C ALA A 25 19.95 -4.78 11.53
N ALA A 26 18.87 -4.09 11.13
CA ALA A 26 18.53 -3.85 9.73
C ALA A 26 19.06 -2.53 9.10
N LEU A 27 20.10 -1.88 9.64
CA LEU A 27 20.52 -0.55 9.13
C LEU A 27 22.01 -0.46 8.72
N PRO A 28 22.35 -0.77 7.47
CA PRO A 28 23.37 -0.05 6.70
C PRO A 28 22.79 1.23 6.08
N GLN A 29 23.64 2.25 5.89
CA GLN A 29 23.30 3.59 5.43
C GLN A 29 22.89 3.66 3.94
N MET A 30 21.64 3.29 3.64
CA MET A 30 20.94 3.70 2.42
C MET A 30 19.85 4.71 2.78
N PRO A 31 19.49 5.66 1.89
CA PRO A 31 18.33 6.50 2.13
C PRO A 31 17.11 5.60 2.35
N PRO A 32 16.34 5.79 3.45
CA PRO A 32 15.19 4.94 3.73
C PRO A 32 14.17 5.08 2.59
N LEU A 33 13.61 3.95 2.15
CA LEU A 33 12.48 3.94 1.21
C LEU A 33 11.36 4.85 1.72
N ARG A 34 10.74 5.63 0.83
CA ARG A 34 9.59 6.48 1.12
C ARG A 34 8.34 5.65 1.34
N ASP A 35 7.31 6.27 1.90
CA ASP A 35 6.03 5.60 2.16
C ASP A 35 5.51 4.88 0.92
N VAL A 36 5.36 5.60 -0.20
CA VAL A 36 4.79 5.05 -1.43
C VAL A 36 5.63 3.90 -1.98
N GLU A 37 6.96 3.95 -1.87
CA GLU A 37 7.85 2.89 -2.33
C GLU A 37 7.70 1.62 -1.49
N LEU A 38 7.54 1.76 -0.17
CA LEU A 38 7.26 0.65 0.74
C LEU A 38 5.91 0.00 0.43
N LEU A 39 4.87 0.83 0.26
CA LEU A 39 3.53 0.36 -0.10
C LEU A 39 3.56 -0.37 -1.45
N PHE A 40 4.25 0.18 -2.46
CA PHE A 40 4.40 -0.42 -3.79
C PHE A 40 5.13 -1.78 -3.73
N ALA A 41 6.22 -1.86 -2.96
CA ALA A 41 6.98 -3.10 -2.79
C ALA A 41 6.12 -4.22 -2.20
N VAL A 42 5.37 -3.92 -1.14
CA VAL A 42 4.50 -4.90 -0.49
C VAL A 42 3.30 -5.27 -1.36
N ALA A 43 2.67 -4.30 -2.05
CA ALA A 43 1.58 -4.59 -2.98
C ALA A 43 2.04 -5.52 -4.10
N ARG A 44 3.21 -5.28 -4.72
CA ARG A 44 3.76 -6.16 -5.76
C ARG A 44 4.07 -7.56 -5.24
N HIS A 45 4.64 -7.66 -4.04
CA HIS A 45 4.90 -8.95 -3.40
C HIS A 45 3.61 -9.74 -3.17
N LEU A 46 2.54 -9.08 -2.71
CA LEU A 46 1.23 -9.71 -2.52
C LEU A 46 0.52 -10.03 -3.84
N ALA A 47 0.80 -9.27 -4.90
CA ALA A 47 0.19 -9.46 -6.22
C ALA A 47 0.73 -10.69 -6.97
N GLU A 48 2.00 -11.05 -6.78
CA GLU A 48 2.65 -12.14 -7.49
C GLU A 48 1.86 -13.47 -7.44
N PRO A 49 1.41 -13.98 -6.27
CA PRO A 49 0.61 -15.20 -6.21
C PRO A 49 -0.85 -15.04 -6.68
N VAL A 50 -1.37 -13.82 -6.75
CA VAL A 50 -2.79 -13.54 -7.08
C VAL A 50 -2.97 -13.29 -8.58
N LEU A 51 -2.03 -12.55 -9.18
CA LEU A 51 -2.05 -12.13 -10.58
C LEU A 51 -1.19 -13.02 -11.48
N GLY A 52 -0.15 -13.66 -10.92
CA GLY A 52 0.68 -14.63 -11.65
C GLY A 52 -0.06 -15.93 -11.95
N ASN A 53 0.17 -16.52 -13.13
CA ASN A 53 -0.47 -17.76 -13.59
C ASN A 53 -0.06 -19.04 -12.82
N SER A 54 0.58 -18.90 -11.66
CA SER A 54 1.12 -20.01 -10.88
C SER A 54 0.15 -20.37 -9.76
N CYS A 55 -0.92 -21.08 -10.10
CA CYS A 55 -1.73 -21.80 -9.12
C CYS A 55 -0.90 -22.96 -8.53
N SER A 56 0.05 -22.66 -7.65
CA SER A 56 0.61 -23.68 -6.78
C SER A 56 -0.43 -24.00 -5.72
N SER A 57 -0.94 -25.24 -5.72
CA SER A 57 -1.95 -25.77 -4.80
C SER A 57 -1.53 -25.80 -3.32
N ALA A 58 -0.35 -25.25 -2.99
CA ALA A 58 0.23 -25.22 -1.66
C ALA A 58 0.17 -23.83 -0.98
N LEU A 59 -0.25 -22.78 -1.70
CA LEU A 59 -0.40 -21.44 -1.11
C LEU A 59 -1.79 -21.29 -0.48
N PRO A 60 -1.90 -20.59 0.67
CA PRO A 60 -3.19 -20.27 1.25
C PRO A 60 -4.05 -19.49 0.25
N ALA A 61 -5.37 -19.60 0.38
CA ALA A 61 -6.32 -18.92 -0.51
C ALA A 61 -6.01 -17.41 -0.57
N PRO A 62 -6.00 -16.81 -1.77
CA PRO A 62 -5.72 -15.39 -1.93
C PRO A 62 -6.75 -14.54 -1.18
N ARG A 63 -6.27 -13.54 -0.44
CA ARG A 63 -7.11 -12.66 0.39
C ARG A 63 -7.16 -11.27 -0.19
N ALA A 64 -8.36 -10.67 -0.21
CA ALA A 64 -8.52 -9.29 -0.65
C ALA A 64 -7.91 -8.32 0.37
N VAL A 65 -6.92 -7.54 -0.08
CA VAL A 65 -6.35 -6.44 0.71
C VAL A 65 -7.39 -5.34 0.83
N SER A 66 -7.57 -4.79 2.03
CA SER A 66 -8.43 -3.62 2.28
C SER A 66 -7.63 -2.35 2.50
N SER A 67 -6.46 -2.44 3.14
CA SER A 67 -5.57 -1.29 3.33
C SER A 67 -4.12 -1.66 3.58
N LEU A 68 -3.24 -0.69 3.31
CA LEU A 68 -1.82 -0.71 3.62
C LEU A 68 -1.44 0.55 4.43
N ARG A 69 -0.57 0.40 5.42
CA ARG A 69 0.02 1.51 6.18
C ARG A 69 1.53 1.37 6.26
N ALA A 70 2.28 2.42 5.94
CA ALA A 70 3.74 2.43 5.96
C ALA A 70 4.31 3.09 7.23
N TRP A 71 5.47 2.60 7.66
CA TRP A 71 6.34 3.23 8.66
C TRP A 71 7.79 3.24 8.13
N PRO A 72 8.18 4.29 7.36
CA PRO A 72 9.49 4.37 6.71
C PRO A 72 10.67 4.25 7.63
N ALA A 73 10.60 4.90 8.80
CA ALA A 73 11.66 4.85 9.81
C ALA A 73 11.97 3.43 10.31
N ARG A 74 11.08 2.46 10.05
CA ARG A 74 11.24 1.05 10.42
C ARG A 74 11.31 0.12 9.21
N GLY A 75 11.13 0.64 7.99
CA GLY A 75 10.95 -0.17 6.78
C GLY A 75 9.79 -1.16 6.90
N LEU A 76 8.70 -0.77 7.56
CA LEU A 76 7.56 -1.65 7.82
C LEU A 76 6.31 -1.24 7.06
N VAL A 77 5.52 -2.23 6.67
CA VAL A 77 4.16 -2.05 6.17
C VAL A 77 3.21 -2.97 6.91
N GLN A 78 2.08 -2.43 7.37
CA GLN A 78 0.96 -3.20 7.89
C GLN A 78 -0.06 -3.41 6.77
N VAL A 79 -0.53 -4.64 6.63
CA VAL A 79 -1.55 -5.06 5.65
C VAL A 79 -2.81 -5.47 6.40
N THR A 80 -3.94 -4.91 6.02
CA THR A 80 -5.26 -5.33 6.48
C THR A 80 -6.00 -5.97 5.32
N TYR A 81 -6.72 -7.07 5.58
CA TYR A 81 -7.52 -7.78 4.58
C TYR A 81 -9.01 -7.56 4.85
N ALA A 82 -9.85 -7.75 3.83
CA ALA A 82 -11.29 -7.50 3.89
C ALA A 82 -12.08 -8.53 4.74
N ASP A 83 -11.53 -9.73 4.91
CA ASP A 83 -12.18 -10.90 5.50
C ASP A 83 -11.98 -11.06 7.02
N GLY A 84 -11.22 -10.18 7.69
CA GLY A 84 -10.74 -10.46 9.04
C GLY A 84 -10.88 -9.32 10.05
N PRO A 85 -11.47 -9.56 11.24
CA PRO A 85 -11.35 -8.69 12.40
C PRO A 85 -10.00 -8.92 13.08
N GLN A 86 -8.90 -8.48 12.45
CA GLN A 86 -7.52 -8.77 12.85
C GLN A 86 -7.18 -10.28 12.85
N PRO A 87 -5.90 -10.64 12.58
CA PRO A 87 -4.74 -9.77 12.67
C PRO A 87 -4.27 -9.25 11.32
N SER A 88 -4.02 -7.94 11.31
CA SER A 88 -3.21 -7.31 10.29
C SER A 88 -1.82 -7.93 10.24
N GLU A 89 -1.31 -8.15 9.05
CA GLU A 89 0.03 -8.71 8.83
C GLU A 89 1.06 -7.59 8.72
N HIS A 90 2.29 -7.87 9.13
CA HIS A 90 3.38 -6.91 9.01
C HIS A 90 4.45 -7.46 8.07
N PHE A 91 4.95 -6.59 7.21
CA PHE A 91 6.02 -6.87 6.26
C PHE A 91 7.18 -5.93 6.54
N ALA A 92 8.39 -6.46 6.60
CA ALA A 92 9.61 -5.69 6.50
C ALA A 92 10.00 -5.56 5.03
N VAL A 93 10.42 -4.36 4.66
CA VAL A 93 10.98 -4.07 3.34
C VAL A 93 12.40 -3.59 3.55
N ARG A 94 13.35 -4.30 2.95
CA ARG A 94 14.74 -3.91 2.95
C ARG A 94 15.09 -3.34 1.57
N PRO A 95 15.77 -2.17 1.51
CA PRO A 95 16.31 -1.66 0.26
C PRO A 95 17.16 -2.73 -0.44
N ALA A 96 17.11 -2.76 -1.76
CA ALA A 96 17.91 -3.71 -2.50
C ALA A 96 19.40 -3.39 -2.36
N ALA A 97 20.23 -4.41 -2.16
CA ALA A 97 21.67 -4.24 -1.95
C ALA A 97 22.45 -3.91 -3.23
N ALA A 98 21.81 -3.91 -4.41
CA ALA A 98 22.50 -3.69 -5.67
C ALA A 98 22.81 -2.19 -5.90
N ALA A 99 24.09 -1.87 -6.10
CA ALA A 99 24.59 -0.52 -6.31
C ALA A 99 24.10 0.14 -7.63
N ASP A 100 23.48 -0.64 -8.53
CA ASP A 100 22.96 -0.18 -9.82
C ASP A 100 21.46 0.17 -9.82
N GLY A 101 20.77 0.00 -8.68
CA GLY A 101 19.35 0.32 -8.54
C GLY A 101 18.40 -0.61 -9.32
N THR A 102 18.90 -1.71 -9.89
CA THR A 102 18.09 -2.62 -10.72
C THR A 102 17.38 -3.71 -9.92
N ALA A 103 17.86 -3.99 -8.71
CA ALA A 103 17.29 -5.02 -7.87
C ALA A 103 16.03 -4.52 -7.14
N ALA A 104 14.97 -5.34 -7.13
CA ALA A 104 13.76 -5.05 -6.37
C ALA A 104 14.04 -5.10 -4.86
N PRO A 105 13.35 -4.28 -4.05
CA PRO A 105 13.45 -4.34 -2.60
C PRO A 105 13.03 -5.73 -2.09
N ALA A 106 13.73 -6.23 -1.07
CA ALA A 106 13.41 -7.51 -0.46
C ALA A 106 12.24 -7.32 0.52
N VAL A 107 11.18 -8.09 0.34
CA VAL A 107 9.98 -8.06 1.19
C VAL A 107 9.91 -9.34 2.03
N GLU A 108 9.87 -9.19 3.35
CA GLU A 108 9.85 -10.29 4.32
C GLU A 108 8.60 -10.18 5.20
N ARG A 109 7.77 -11.23 5.25
CA ARG A 109 6.60 -11.30 6.13
C ARG A 109 7.05 -11.61 7.56
N LEU A 110 6.75 -10.73 8.52
CA LEU A 110 7.18 -10.82 9.93
C LEU A 110 6.21 -11.59 10.85
N GLY A 111 5.20 -12.25 10.26
CA GLY A 111 4.14 -12.98 10.94
C GLY A 111 2.95 -12.11 11.39
N GLY A 112 1.74 -12.71 11.39
CA GLY A 112 0.52 -12.12 11.94
C GLY A 112 0.40 -12.34 13.45
N ALA A 113 -0.48 -11.61 14.13
CA ALA A 113 -0.81 -11.89 15.54
C ALA A 113 -1.75 -13.10 15.66
N ALA A 114 -1.27 -14.28 15.26
CA ALA A 114 -1.70 -15.60 15.73
C ALA A 114 -0.81 -16.64 15.06
N ASP A 115 -0.05 -17.39 15.85
CA ASP A 115 0.44 -18.69 15.41
C ASP A 115 -0.78 -19.58 15.14
N VAL A 116 -0.77 -20.23 13.98
CA VAL A 116 -1.17 -21.63 13.75
C VAL A 116 -1.97 -22.29 14.90
N ALA A 117 -3.23 -21.90 15.10
CA ALA A 117 -4.16 -22.62 15.99
C ALA A 117 -5.62 -22.24 15.70
N ALA A 118 -6.03 -22.32 14.43
CA ALA A 118 -7.43 -22.54 14.07
C ALA A 118 -7.42 -23.36 12.77
N LEU A 119 -7.71 -24.65 12.89
CA LEU A 119 -7.93 -25.54 11.74
C LEU A 119 -9.01 -24.92 10.83
N PRO A 120 -8.89 -25.09 9.50
CA PRO A 120 -9.79 -24.46 8.55
C PRO A 120 -11.21 -25.02 8.70
N ARG A 121 -12.23 -24.14 8.65
CA ARG A 121 -13.50 -24.56 8.07
C ARG A 121 -13.25 -24.70 6.58
N GLU A 122 -13.41 -25.92 6.07
CA GLU A 122 -13.43 -26.20 4.63
C GLU A 122 -14.35 -25.18 3.95
N PRO A 123 -13.87 -24.38 2.98
CA PRO A 123 -14.75 -23.51 2.22
C PRO A 123 -15.72 -24.41 1.44
N GLU A 124 -17.02 -24.10 1.50
CA GLU A 124 -17.98 -24.75 0.63
C GLU A 124 -17.54 -24.53 -0.83
N VAL A 125 -17.70 -25.56 -1.66
CA VAL A 125 -17.09 -25.73 -2.99
C VAL A 125 -17.48 -24.65 -4.03
N GLY A 126 -18.26 -23.64 -3.64
CA GLY A 126 -18.56 -22.44 -4.44
C GLY A 126 -17.75 -21.18 -4.12
N ASP A 127 -17.00 -21.12 -3.01
CA ASP A 127 -16.55 -19.84 -2.40
C ASP A 127 -15.09 -19.43 -2.74
N VAL A 128 -14.26 -20.38 -3.15
CA VAL A 128 -12.84 -20.12 -3.48
C VAL A 128 -12.69 -19.26 -4.73
N GLY A 129 -13.60 -19.43 -5.71
CA GLY A 129 -13.58 -18.66 -6.96
C GLY A 129 -13.95 -17.19 -6.76
N GLU A 130 -14.96 -16.92 -5.92
CA GLU A 130 -15.39 -15.56 -5.60
C GLU A 130 -14.34 -14.83 -4.75
N ALA A 131 -13.80 -15.49 -3.73
CA ALA A 131 -12.71 -14.95 -2.91
C ALA A 131 -11.46 -14.62 -3.75
N ALA A 132 -11.08 -15.50 -4.68
CA ALA A 132 -9.95 -15.26 -5.57
C ALA A 132 -10.22 -14.10 -6.55
N ALA A 133 -11.44 -13.99 -7.09
CA ALA A 133 -11.82 -12.86 -7.94
C ALA A 133 -11.81 -11.53 -7.17
N ALA A 134 -12.32 -11.52 -5.94
CA ALA A 134 -12.29 -10.35 -5.07
C ALA A 134 -10.84 -9.94 -4.72
N ALA A 135 -9.97 -10.92 -4.41
CA ALA A 135 -8.57 -10.66 -4.13
C ALA A 135 -7.82 -10.10 -5.34
N ARG A 136 -8.08 -10.65 -6.54
CA ARG A 136 -7.54 -10.13 -7.80
C ARG A 136 -7.99 -8.70 -8.07
N SER A 137 -9.29 -8.44 -7.99
CA SER A 137 -9.86 -7.11 -8.21
C SER A 137 -9.28 -6.07 -7.24
N ALA A 138 -9.22 -6.40 -5.94
CA ALA A 138 -8.61 -5.52 -4.95
C ALA A 138 -7.15 -5.22 -5.24
N MET A 139 -6.39 -6.21 -5.70
CA MET A 139 -4.98 -6.04 -6.04
C MET A 139 -4.76 -5.18 -7.29
N GLU A 140 -5.56 -5.40 -8.33
CA GLU A 140 -5.50 -4.63 -9.58
C GLU A 140 -5.79 -3.14 -9.32
N VAL A 141 -6.85 -2.84 -8.56
CA VAL A 141 -7.20 -1.46 -8.17
C VAL A 141 -6.12 -0.84 -7.27
N LEU A 142 -5.60 -1.60 -6.29
CA LEU A 142 -4.55 -1.13 -5.39
C LEU A 142 -3.26 -0.79 -6.15
N LEU A 143 -2.81 -1.64 -7.07
CA LEU A 143 -1.62 -1.40 -7.87
C LEU A 143 -1.79 -0.17 -8.78
N ALA A 144 -2.95 -0.01 -9.42
CA ALA A 144 -3.24 1.17 -10.24
C ALA A 144 -3.22 2.47 -9.41
N GLY A 145 -3.81 2.45 -8.21
CA GLY A 145 -3.77 3.59 -7.29
C GLY A 145 -2.39 3.92 -6.78
N LEU A 146 -1.62 2.92 -6.38
CA LEU A 146 -0.24 3.13 -5.95
C LEU A 146 0.65 3.63 -7.11
N GLU A 147 0.38 3.23 -8.35
CA GLU A 147 1.16 3.68 -9.52
C GLU A 147 0.85 5.14 -9.85
N TRP A 148 -0.43 5.54 -9.75
CA TRP A 148 -0.83 6.94 -9.84
C TRP A 148 -0.20 7.80 -8.73
N LEU A 149 -0.20 7.31 -7.49
CA LEU A 149 0.38 8.01 -6.34
C LEU A 149 1.90 8.12 -6.44
N HIS A 150 2.57 7.07 -6.91
CA HIS A 150 4.01 7.11 -7.18
C HIS A 150 4.34 8.19 -8.21
N ALA A 151 3.56 8.27 -9.29
CA ALA A 151 3.70 9.32 -10.30
C ALA A 151 3.46 10.72 -9.73
N ASP A 152 2.52 10.89 -8.80
CA ASP A 152 2.31 12.17 -8.09
C ASP A 152 3.49 12.53 -7.20
N VAL A 153 4.05 11.55 -6.48
CA VAL A 153 5.19 11.76 -5.58
C VAL A 153 6.45 12.12 -6.37
N PHE A 154 6.70 11.53 -7.54
CA PHE A 154 7.97 11.66 -8.27
C PHE A 154 7.89 12.38 -9.62
N GLY A 155 6.71 12.79 -10.07
CA GLY A 155 6.55 13.55 -11.32
C GLY A 155 6.63 12.71 -12.59
N GLU A 156 6.12 11.49 -12.56
CA GLU A 156 6.20 10.55 -13.68
C GLU A 156 5.08 10.80 -14.70
N TRP A 157 5.30 11.76 -15.59
CA TRP A 157 4.25 12.25 -16.50
C TRP A 157 3.74 11.22 -17.50
N ASP A 158 4.59 10.30 -17.94
CA ASP A 158 4.18 9.24 -18.85
C ASP A 158 3.23 8.26 -18.17
N VAL A 159 3.45 8.00 -16.88
CA VAL A 159 2.55 7.19 -16.05
C VAL A 159 1.20 7.89 -15.90
N HIS A 160 1.18 9.18 -15.55
CA HIS A 160 -0.08 9.94 -15.48
C HIS A 160 -0.81 9.96 -16.81
N ARG A 161 -0.12 10.16 -17.94
CA ARG A 161 -0.73 10.16 -19.27
C ARG A 161 -1.35 8.81 -19.62
N ARG A 162 -0.67 7.71 -19.29
CA ARG A 162 -1.18 6.36 -19.55
C ARG A 162 -2.38 6.01 -18.66
N LEU A 163 -2.34 6.42 -17.39
CA LEU A 163 -3.38 6.08 -16.41
C LEU A 163 -4.56 7.04 -16.42
N ALA A 164 -4.44 8.27 -16.91
CA ALA A 164 -5.57 9.20 -16.95
C ALA A 164 -6.60 8.79 -18.01
N HIS A 165 -7.87 8.80 -17.64
CA HIS A 165 -8.95 8.64 -18.60
C HIS A 165 -9.04 9.89 -19.51
N ALA A 166 -9.48 9.72 -20.77
CA ALA A 166 -9.60 10.82 -21.73
C ALA A 166 -10.46 11.98 -21.20
N GLU A 167 -11.50 11.65 -20.45
CA GLU A 167 -12.45 12.55 -19.78
C GLU A 167 -12.19 12.65 -18.25
N ALA A 168 -10.94 12.52 -17.80
CA ALA A 168 -10.60 12.64 -16.39
C ALA A 168 -10.98 14.01 -15.82
N GLU A 169 -11.39 14.04 -14.55
CA GLU A 169 -11.67 15.29 -13.82
C GLU A 169 -10.82 15.36 -12.55
N MET A 170 -10.22 16.53 -12.29
CA MET A 170 -9.42 16.75 -11.09
C MET A 170 -9.38 18.24 -10.74
N PHE A 171 -9.93 18.60 -9.58
CA PHE A 171 -9.95 19.99 -9.07
C PHE A 171 -10.41 21.04 -10.09
N GLY A 172 -11.46 20.72 -10.84
CA GLY A 172 -12.04 21.60 -11.86
C GLY A 172 -11.37 21.53 -13.24
N ALA A 173 -10.21 20.89 -13.38
CA ALA A 173 -9.62 20.57 -14.67
C ALA A 173 -10.37 19.37 -15.30
N LYS A 174 -10.72 19.46 -16.58
CA LYS A 174 -11.52 18.46 -17.28
C LYS A 174 -10.85 17.97 -18.56
N GLY A 175 -10.82 16.66 -18.72
CA GLY A 175 -10.10 15.98 -19.78
C GLY A 175 -8.61 15.83 -19.49
N VAL A 176 -8.01 14.81 -20.11
CA VAL A 176 -6.64 14.39 -19.81
C VAL A 176 -5.60 15.52 -19.91
N GLU A 177 -5.66 16.37 -20.93
CA GLU A 177 -4.66 17.43 -21.11
C GLU A 177 -4.77 18.54 -20.06
N GLU A 178 -5.99 18.93 -19.66
CA GLU A 178 -6.17 19.92 -18.59
C GLU A 178 -5.73 19.38 -17.24
N VAL A 179 -6.05 18.11 -16.94
CA VAL A 179 -5.61 17.43 -15.72
C VAL A 179 -4.08 17.35 -15.67
N LEU A 180 -3.43 16.95 -16.76
CA LEU A 180 -1.96 16.91 -16.84
C LEU A 180 -1.35 18.32 -16.72
N SER A 181 -1.96 19.33 -17.33
CA SER A 181 -1.52 20.72 -17.18
C SER A 181 -1.69 21.24 -15.76
N PHE A 182 -2.80 20.93 -15.08
CA PHE A 182 -3.00 21.21 -13.67
C PHE A 182 -1.89 20.57 -12.83
N LYS A 183 -1.65 19.26 -12.99
CA LYS A 183 -0.62 18.55 -12.22
C LYS A 183 0.78 19.12 -12.45
N ARG A 184 1.17 19.43 -13.69
CA ARG A 184 2.48 20.04 -13.98
C ARG A 184 2.67 21.42 -13.32
N ARG A 185 1.60 22.21 -13.21
CA ARG A 185 1.62 23.48 -12.49
C ARG A 185 1.61 23.29 -10.97
N PHE A 186 1.02 22.21 -10.49
CA PHE A 186 0.88 21.94 -9.07
C PHE A 186 2.12 21.28 -8.47
N LEU A 187 2.63 20.24 -9.10
CA LEU A 187 3.75 19.40 -8.66
C LEU A 187 5.06 19.97 -9.18
N THR A 188 5.58 20.97 -8.48
CA THR A 188 6.78 21.71 -8.89
C THR A 188 8.06 21.24 -8.20
N VAL A 189 7.93 20.38 -7.18
CA VAL A 189 9.05 19.78 -6.44
C VAL A 189 8.77 18.31 -6.20
N PHE A 190 9.84 17.53 -6.08
CA PHE A 190 9.76 16.10 -5.81
C PHE A 190 10.72 15.72 -4.67
N PRO A 191 10.32 14.86 -3.73
CA PRO A 191 9.00 14.24 -3.62
C PRO A 191 7.90 15.27 -3.29
N ALA A 192 6.76 15.19 -3.97
CA ALA A 192 5.67 16.16 -3.81
C ALA A 192 4.77 15.86 -2.59
N TYR A 193 4.74 14.59 -2.16
CA TYR A 193 3.91 14.10 -1.06
C TYR A 193 4.61 13.02 -0.23
N ASP A 194 4.21 12.90 1.03
CA ASP A 194 4.34 11.67 1.82
C ASP A 194 2.95 10.98 1.89
N VAL A 195 2.88 9.67 1.69
CA VAL A 195 1.62 8.90 1.52
C VAL A 195 1.60 7.68 2.44
N PRO A 196 1.37 7.85 3.75
CA PRO A 196 1.59 6.79 4.74
C PRO A 196 0.50 5.72 4.77
N PHE A 197 -0.65 5.95 4.13
CA PHE A 197 -1.80 5.06 4.20
C PHE A 197 -2.59 5.05 2.90
N VAL A 198 -2.98 3.85 2.48
CA VAL A 198 -3.86 3.60 1.33
C VAL A 198 -4.90 2.57 1.72
N SER A 199 -6.16 2.82 1.36
CA SER A 199 -7.29 1.91 1.46
C SER A 199 -7.87 1.68 0.07
N VAL A 200 -8.36 0.47 -0.18
CA VAL A 200 -8.98 0.09 -1.45
C VAL A 200 -10.43 -0.33 -1.24
N ASP A 201 -11.31 0.26 -2.03
CA ASP A 201 -12.67 -0.20 -2.25
C ASP A 201 -12.75 -0.75 -3.67
N ALA A 202 -12.51 -2.06 -3.79
CA ALA A 202 -12.44 -2.75 -5.07
C ALA A 202 -13.80 -2.76 -5.79
N ALA A 203 -14.91 -2.86 -5.02
CA ALA A 203 -16.26 -2.92 -5.58
C ALA A 203 -16.62 -1.62 -6.32
N ASN A 204 -16.18 -0.48 -5.79
CA ASN A 204 -16.39 0.82 -6.43
C ASN A 204 -15.19 1.30 -7.26
N ARG A 205 -14.11 0.52 -7.33
CA ARG A 205 -12.82 0.88 -7.95
C ARG A 205 -12.33 2.24 -7.45
N VAL A 206 -12.24 2.38 -6.13
CA VAL A 206 -11.76 3.58 -5.46
C VAL A 206 -10.54 3.26 -4.64
N VAL A 207 -9.54 4.13 -4.72
CA VAL A 207 -8.41 4.16 -3.80
C VAL A 207 -8.51 5.43 -2.97
N VAL A 208 -8.45 5.27 -1.64
CA VAL A 208 -8.45 6.38 -0.69
C VAL A 208 -7.08 6.43 -0.02
N CYS A 209 -6.42 7.57 -0.03
CA CYS A 209 -5.10 7.69 0.58
C CYS A 209 -4.97 8.95 1.44
N GLU A 210 -4.31 8.80 2.58
CA GLU A 210 -3.83 9.94 3.37
C GLU A 210 -2.56 10.48 2.72
N PHE A 211 -2.41 11.80 2.67
CA PHE A 211 -1.17 12.42 2.20
C PHE A 211 -0.77 13.64 3.04
N THR A 212 0.52 13.94 3.01
CA THR A 212 1.08 15.24 3.41
C THR A 212 1.71 15.89 2.19
N CYS A 213 1.22 17.07 1.78
CA CYS A 213 1.77 17.83 0.68
C CYS A 213 3.07 18.52 1.10
N LEU A 214 4.13 18.31 0.33
CA LEU A 214 5.48 18.85 0.55
C LEU A 214 5.81 20.00 -0.40
N VAL A 215 4.89 20.34 -1.31
CA VAL A 215 5.06 21.46 -2.25
C VAL A 215 5.07 22.79 -1.49
N PRO A 216 6.12 23.61 -1.62
CA PRO A 216 6.23 24.90 -0.94
C PRO A 216 5.02 25.81 -1.19
N GLY A 217 4.47 26.37 -0.11
CA GLY A 217 3.28 27.23 -0.12
C GLY A 217 1.94 26.50 -0.33
N LYS A 218 1.94 25.17 -0.33
CA LYS A 218 0.74 24.32 -0.48
C LYS A 218 0.73 23.16 0.52
N GLU A 219 1.53 23.29 1.57
CA GLU A 219 1.78 22.25 2.56
C GLU A 219 0.51 21.90 3.34
N GLY A 220 0.50 20.70 3.90
CA GLY A 220 -0.55 20.25 4.79
C GLY A 220 -1.11 18.89 4.42
N ARG A 221 -2.02 18.42 5.27
CA ARG A 221 -2.57 17.06 5.16
C ARG A 221 -3.88 17.04 4.40
N GLY A 222 -4.14 15.93 3.73
CA GLY A 222 -5.41 15.66 3.11
C GLY A 222 -5.67 14.18 2.91
N THR A 223 -6.83 13.91 2.34
CA THR A 223 -7.24 12.59 1.87
C THR A 223 -7.67 12.72 0.43
N ASP A 224 -7.04 11.96 -0.46
CA ASP A 224 -7.46 11.84 -1.84
C ASP A 224 -8.38 10.63 -2.00
N PHE A 225 -9.37 10.78 -2.88
CA PHE A 225 -10.24 9.73 -3.39
C PHE A 225 -10.01 9.63 -4.89
N ILE A 226 -9.44 8.52 -5.33
CA ILE A 226 -9.07 8.26 -6.72
C ILE A 226 -10.05 7.23 -7.27
N PHE A 227 -10.85 7.65 -8.24
CA PHE A 227 -11.89 6.83 -8.86
C PHE A 227 -11.40 6.32 -10.21
N PHE A 228 -11.57 5.02 -10.44
CA PHE A 228 -11.15 4.36 -11.68
C PHE A 228 -12.34 3.89 -12.51
N ASP A 229 -12.18 3.89 -13.83
CA ASP A 229 -13.08 3.21 -14.75
C ASP A 229 -12.81 1.68 -14.78
N ALA A 230 -13.50 0.97 -15.67
CA ALA A 230 -13.35 -0.48 -15.80
C ALA A 230 -11.98 -0.91 -16.35
N ASP A 231 -11.28 -0.02 -17.06
CA ASP A 231 -9.94 -0.26 -17.62
C ASP A 231 -8.84 0.21 -16.65
N LEU A 232 -9.20 0.52 -15.40
CA LEU A 232 -8.32 1.05 -14.35
C LEU A 232 -7.64 2.36 -14.73
N ARG A 233 -8.32 3.18 -15.54
CA ARG A 233 -7.92 4.57 -15.78
C ARG A 233 -8.57 5.50 -14.78
N VAL A 234 -7.78 6.46 -14.29
CA VAL A 234 -8.23 7.49 -13.34
C VAL A 234 -9.26 8.38 -14.02
N ARG A 235 -10.49 8.30 -13.54
CA ARG A 235 -11.65 9.04 -14.04
C ARG A 235 -11.90 10.31 -13.26
N ASN A 236 -11.69 10.27 -11.95
CA ASN A 236 -11.89 11.43 -11.09
C ASN A 236 -10.93 11.37 -9.90
N VAL A 237 -10.42 12.52 -9.48
CA VAL A 237 -9.70 12.68 -8.21
C VAL A 237 -10.31 13.83 -7.43
N THR A 238 -10.75 13.54 -6.21
CA THR A 238 -11.18 14.56 -5.26
C THR A 238 -10.32 14.51 -4.02
N ALA A 239 -10.17 15.64 -3.34
CA ALA A 239 -9.41 15.72 -2.10
C ALA A 239 -10.16 16.47 -1.02
N VAL A 240 -10.03 15.97 0.19
CA VAL A 240 -10.43 16.67 1.42
C VAL A 240 -9.17 17.11 2.13
N ARG A 241 -8.93 18.42 2.21
CA ARG A 241 -7.86 18.98 3.05
C ARG A 241 -8.27 18.94 4.51
N HIS A 242 -7.36 18.52 5.39
CA HIS A 242 -7.63 18.36 6.82
C HIS A 242 -7.49 19.68 7.60
N SER A 243 -6.87 20.70 7.02
CA SER A 243 -6.83 22.05 7.58
C SER A 243 -8.02 22.88 7.10
N ARG A 244 -8.72 23.54 8.04
CA ARG A 244 -9.72 24.58 7.75
C ARG A 244 -9.10 25.92 7.30
N SER A 245 -7.79 26.07 7.43
CA SER A 245 -7.07 27.28 7.07
C SER A 245 -6.62 27.21 5.62
N GLU A 246 -7.52 27.65 4.74
CA GLU A 246 -7.34 28.27 3.43
C GLU A 246 -8.20 27.62 2.32
N PRO A 247 -9.18 28.34 1.76
CA PRO A 247 -9.83 27.92 0.53
C PRO A 247 -8.83 28.01 -0.62
N TRP A 248 -9.00 27.13 -1.62
CA TRP A 248 -8.37 27.24 -2.93
C TRP A 248 -8.44 28.69 -3.41
N ARG A 249 -7.30 29.36 -3.56
CA ARG A 249 -7.19 30.62 -4.29
C ARG A 249 -6.66 30.35 -5.68
#